data_AF-A0A1F8EKR2-F1
#
_entry.id   AF-A0A1F8EKR2-F1
#
_cell.length_a   1.000
_cell.length_b   1.000
_cell.length_c   1.000
_cell.angle_alpha   90.00
_cell.angle_beta   90.00
_cell.angle_gamma   90.00
#
_symmetry.space_group_name_H-M   'P 1'
#
loop_
_entity.id
_entity.type
_entity.pdbx_description
1 polymer ?
#
loop_
_entity_poly.entity_id
_entity_poly.type
_entity_poly.pdbx_seq_one_letter_code
_entity_poly.pdbx_strand_id
1 'polypeptide(L)'
;MRFNSQKNLRAKCKQSGSVIIFTLLIMLSVMVISIALMRLLIPKFKIIRESIYSVVAVYAADSGMEWCIFANRNDLSAMSIAPGQPVNLQTIPGVTIQIYGPSGATCLYSESSDYRTVGSYNGISRSLEVF
;
A
#
# COMPACT_ATOMS: atom_id res chain seq x y z
N MET A 1 3.10 -55.27 72.43
CA MET A 1 1.94 -55.42 71.53
C MET A 1 1.78 -54.14 70.73
N ARG A 2 2.18 -54.17 69.45
CA ARG A 2 1.32 -54.06 68.25
C ARG A 2 0.92 -52.63 67.83
N PHE A 3 1.74 -52.10 66.92
CA PHE A 3 1.38 -51.45 65.64
C PHE A 3 -0.12 -51.22 65.36
N ASN A 4 -0.54 -49.95 65.17
CA ASN A 4 -1.42 -49.52 64.08
C ASN A 4 -1.87 -48.04 64.23
N SER A 5 -1.14 -47.08 63.66
CA SER A 5 -1.74 -45.77 63.30
C SER A 5 -0.85 -44.94 62.37
N GLN A 6 -0.29 -45.53 61.31
CA GLN A 6 0.61 -44.83 60.36
C GLN A 6 0.28 -45.17 58.88
N LYS A 7 -0.94 -45.61 58.57
CA LYS A 7 -1.32 -46.02 57.20
C LYS A 7 -2.08 -44.97 56.38
N ASN A 8 -2.35 -43.76 56.89
CA ASN A 8 -3.27 -42.82 56.22
C ASN A 8 -2.66 -41.51 55.68
N LEU A 9 -1.33 -41.42 55.52
CA LEU A 9 -0.64 -40.21 55.03
C LEU A 9 0.18 -40.44 53.76
N ARG A 10 -0.23 -41.41 52.93
CA ARG A 10 0.42 -41.69 51.63
C ARG A 10 -0.55 -41.60 50.47
N ALA A 11 -1.20 -40.45 50.32
CA ALA A 11 -1.61 -39.95 49.02
C ALA A 11 -0.75 -38.72 48.71
N LYS A 12 0.56 -38.92 48.45
CA LYS A 12 1.37 -37.84 47.87
C LYS A 12 0.78 -37.54 46.50
N CYS A 13 0.12 -36.40 46.41
CA CYS A 13 -0.43 -35.79 45.21
C CYS A 13 0.57 -35.89 44.05
N LYS A 14 0.30 -36.79 43.12
CA LYS A 14 1.10 -37.07 41.93
C LYS A 14 0.53 -36.23 40.78
N GLN A 15 0.50 -34.90 40.93
CA GLN A 15 -0.20 -33.99 40.01
C GLN A 15 0.70 -32.89 39.41
N SER A 16 2.02 -32.96 39.65
CA SER A 16 2.97 -31.93 39.21
C SER A 16 3.38 -32.01 37.73
N GLY A 17 3.05 -33.10 37.02
CA GLY A 17 3.38 -33.25 35.59
C GLY A 17 2.38 -32.58 34.64
N SER A 18 1.12 -32.44 35.05
CA SER A 18 0.05 -31.92 34.17
C SER A 18 0.20 -30.42 33.87
N VAL A 19 0.75 -29.65 34.81
CA VAL A 19 0.90 -28.19 34.69
C VAL A 19 1.78 -27.81 33.50
N ILE A 20 2.85 -28.55 33.23
CA ILE A 20 3.79 -28.26 32.12
C ILE A 20 3.10 -28.47 30.76
N ILE A 21 2.21 -29.45 30.66
CA ILE A 21 1.47 -29.73 29.44
C ILE A 21 0.44 -28.63 29.18
N PHE A 22 -0.25 -28.17 30.23
CA PHE A 22 -1.20 -27.06 30.11
C PHE A 22 -0.52 -25.75 29.71
N THR A 23 0.64 -25.41 30.29
CA THR A 23 1.36 -24.19 29.92
C THR A 23 1.85 -24.25 28.47
N LEU A 24 2.33 -25.41 27.99
CA LEU A 24 2.71 -25.60 26.59
C LEU A 24 1.53 -25.44 25.63
N LEU A 25 0.37 -26.02 25.96
CA LEU A 25 -0.85 -25.88 25.16
C LEU A 25 -1.31 -24.42 25.08
N ILE A 26 -1.27 -23.71 26.19
CA ILE A 26 -1.63 -22.28 26.22
C ILE A 26 -0.62 -21.48 25.39
N MET A 27 0.69 -21.72 25.52
CA MET A 27 1.71 -21.01 24.74
C MET A 27 1.54 -21.24 23.24
N LEU A 28 1.29 -22.49 22.82
CA LEU A 28 1.02 -22.84 21.44
C LEU A 28 -0.24 -22.14 20.92
N SER A 29 -1.32 -22.12 21.71
CA SER A 29 -2.56 -21.45 21.31
C SER A 29 -2.35 -19.94 21.08
N VAL A 30 -1.64 -19.26 21.99
CA VAL A 30 -1.35 -17.83 21.88
C VAL A 30 -0.44 -17.54 20.68
N MET A 31 0.54 -18.40 20.41
CA MET A 31 1.41 -18.29 19.24
C MET A 31 0.62 -18.42 17.93
N VAL A 32 -0.28 -19.41 17.82
CA VAL A 32 -1.11 -19.60 16.62
C VAL A 32 -2.03 -18.40 16.38
N ILE A 33 -2.67 -17.90 17.43
CA ILE A 33 -3.52 -16.70 17.36
C ILE A 33 -2.70 -15.50 16.88
N SER A 34 -1.49 -15.31 17.40
CA SER A 34 -0.61 -14.20 17.01
C SER A 34 -0.23 -14.26 15.53
N ILE A 35 0.12 -15.45 15.02
CA ILE A 35 0.46 -15.64 13.60
C ILE A 35 -0.77 -15.42 12.71
N ALA A 36 -1.95 -15.88 13.15
CA ALA A 36 -3.20 -15.67 12.44
C ALA A 36 -3.53 -14.17 12.29
N LEU A 37 -3.36 -13.40 13.38
CA LEU A 37 -3.55 -11.94 13.35
C LEU A 37 -2.53 -11.27 12.43
N MET A 38 -1.26 -11.67 12.46
CA MET A 38 -0.23 -11.08 11.61
C MET A 38 -0.57 -11.24 10.12
N ARG A 39 -1.11 -12.41 9.71
CA ARG A 39 -1.55 -12.65 8.32
C ARG A 39 -2.71 -11.75 7.90
N LEU A 40 -3.59 -11.37 8.83
CA LEU A 40 -4.70 -10.45 8.55
C LEU A 40 -4.24 -8.98 8.43
N LEU A 41 -3.20 -8.59 9.17
CA LEU A 41 -2.73 -7.20 9.21
C LEU A 41 -1.84 -6.82 8.02
N ILE A 42 -1.01 -7.74 7.51
CA ILE A 42 -0.13 -7.50 6.36
C ILE A 42 -0.87 -6.92 5.12
N PRO A 43 -1.98 -7.50 4.64
CA PRO A 43 -2.66 -6.96 3.46
C PRO A 43 -3.29 -5.57 3.73
N LYS A 44 -3.68 -5.28 4.98
CA LYS A 44 -4.25 -3.96 5.34
C LYS A 44 -3.22 -2.85 5.21
N PHE A 45 -1.97 -3.09 5.60
CA PHE A 45 -0.89 -2.11 5.42
C PHE A 45 -0.60 -1.82 3.94
N LYS A 46 -0.69 -2.82 3.06
CA LYS A 46 -0.53 -2.62 1.62
C LYS A 46 -1.60 -1.67 1.07
N ILE A 47 -2.87 -1.90 1.42
CA ILE A 47 -4.00 -1.08 0.97
C ILE A 47 -3.85 0.38 1.42
N ILE A 48 -3.43 0.61 2.67
CA ILE A 48 -3.21 1.97 3.18
C ILE A 48 -2.12 2.69 2.37
N ARG A 49 -1.01 2.01 2.07
CA ARG A 49 0.08 2.58 1.26
C ARG A 49 -0.36 2.88 -0.16
N GLU A 50 -1.10 1.98 -0.79
CA GLU A 50 -1.67 2.20 -2.13
C GLU A 50 -2.60 3.42 -2.13
N SER A 51 -3.40 3.62 -1.08
CA SER A 51 -4.26 4.80 -0.96
C SER A 51 -3.45 6.10 -0.87
N ILE A 52 -2.39 6.14 -0.05
CA ILE A 52 -1.54 7.34 0.08
C ILE A 52 -0.81 7.63 -1.22
N TYR A 53 -0.21 6.61 -1.85
CA TYR A 53 0.51 6.76 -3.11
C TYR A 53 -0.41 7.13 -4.27
N SER A 54 -1.66 6.66 -4.23
CA SER A 54 -2.69 7.05 -5.17
C SER A 54 -2.99 8.54 -5.14
N VAL A 55 -3.01 9.18 -3.96
CA VAL A 55 -3.26 10.63 -3.87
C VAL A 55 -2.12 11.41 -4.54
N VAL A 56 -0.87 10.99 -4.33
CA VAL A 56 0.30 11.60 -4.99
C VAL A 56 0.24 11.41 -6.50
N ALA A 57 -0.12 10.21 -6.96
CA ALA A 57 -0.30 9.92 -8.38
C ALA A 57 -1.41 10.75 -9.03
N VAL A 58 -2.56 10.93 -8.35
CA VAL A 58 -3.65 11.81 -8.83
C VAL A 58 -3.19 13.25 -8.90
N TYR A 59 -2.53 13.76 -7.86
CA TYR A 59 -2.02 15.13 -7.82
C TYR A 59 -1.04 15.42 -8.97
N ALA A 60 -0.17 14.45 -9.28
CA ALA A 60 0.74 14.54 -10.42
C ALA A 60 0.00 14.54 -11.76
N ALA A 61 -1.04 13.71 -11.92
CA ALA A 61 -1.89 13.71 -13.11
C ALA A 61 -2.62 15.05 -13.29
N ASP A 62 -3.15 15.61 -12.21
CA ASP A 62 -3.87 16.88 -12.19
C ASP A 62 -2.95 18.06 -12.57
N SER A 63 -1.75 18.09 -11.99
CA SER A 63 -0.72 19.08 -12.35
C SER A 63 -0.33 18.99 -13.83
N GLY A 64 -0.22 17.77 -14.38
CA GLY A 64 0.03 17.56 -15.80
C GLY A 64 -1.11 18.04 -16.70
N MET A 65 -2.36 17.90 -16.24
CA MET A 65 -3.55 18.34 -16.96
C MET A 65 -3.62 19.87 -16.99
N GLU A 66 -3.44 20.51 -15.84
CA GLU A 66 -3.37 21.97 -15.72
C GLU A 66 -2.26 22.55 -16.59
N TRP A 67 -1.11 21.87 -16.67
CA TRP A 67 -0.03 22.27 -17.57
C TRP A 67 -0.46 22.26 -19.04
N CYS A 68 -1.18 21.23 -19.49
CA CYS A 68 -1.70 21.19 -20.86
C CYS A 68 -2.70 22.30 -21.14
N ILE A 69 -3.64 22.55 -20.23
CA ILE A 69 -4.63 23.62 -20.37
C ILE A 69 -3.94 24.98 -20.41
N PHE A 70 -2.95 25.20 -19.54
CA PHE A 70 -2.17 26.44 -19.52
C PHE A 70 -1.37 26.63 -20.81
N ALA A 71 -0.70 25.58 -21.30
CA ALA A 71 0.06 25.64 -22.54
C ALA A 71 -0.83 25.94 -23.75
N ASN A 72 -2.03 25.36 -23.79
CA ASN A 72 -3.03 25.64 -24.82
C ASN A 72 -3.55 27.09 -24.72
N ARG A 73 -3.81 27.62 -23.52
CA ARG A 73 -4.26 29.04 -23.40
C ARG A 73 -3.21 30.08 -23.81
N ASN A 74 -1.93 29.75 -23.72
CA ASN A 74 -0.83 30.71 -23.93
C ASN A 74 -0.05 30.48 -25.22
N ASP A 75 -0.56 29.67 -26.16
CA ASP A 75 0.08 29.44 -27.45
C ASP A 75 1.51 28.85 -27.34
N LEU A 76 1.80 28.14 -26.24
CA LEU A 76 3.12 27.60 -25.93
C LEU A 76 3.38 26.25 -26.63
N SER A 77 3.22 26.24 -27.95
CA SER A 77 3.46 25.07 -28.83
C SER A 77 4.90 24.53 -28.77
N ALA A 78 5.83 25.27 -28.20
CA ALA A 78 7.24 24.88 -28.02
C ALA A 78 7.55 24.17 -26.68
N MET A 79 6.61 24.12 -25.73
CA MET A 79 6.77 23.38 -24.46
C MET A 79 6.15 22.00 -24.56
N SER A 80 6.56 21.24 -25.57
CA SER A 80 6.15 19.85 -25.73
C SER A 80 6.95 18.96 -24.78
N ILE A 81 6.26 18.32 -23.85
CA ILE A 81 6.79 17.11 -23.21
C ILE A 81 6.82 16.02 -24.30
N ALA A 82 7.95 15.30 -24.42
CA ALA A 82 8.09 14.30 -25.46
C ALA A 82 6.98 13.23 -25.35
N PRO A 83 6.37 12.83 -26.48
CA PRO A 83 5.19 12.00 -26.44
C PRO A 83 5.44 10.62 -25.82
N GLY A 84 4.67 10.28 -24.78
CA GLY A 84 4.65 8.97 -24.13
C GLY A 84 5.83 8.76 -23.18
N GLN A 85 6.69 9.76 -23.01
CA GLN A 85 7.82 9.67 -22.09
C GLN A 85 7.40 10.12 -20.69
N PRO A 86 7.66 9.31 -19.65
CA PRO A 86 7.47 9.75 -18.28
C PRO A 86 8.46 10.86 -17.95
N VAL A 87 7.95 12.05 -17.64
CA VAL A 87 8.74 13.13 -17.08
C VAL A 87 8.80 12.94 -15.58
N ASN A 88 10.01 12.79 -15.05
CA ASN A 88 10.21 12.82 -13.61
C ASN A 88 10.07 14.26 -13.11
N LEU A 89 9.20 14.48 -12.14
CA LEU A 89 9.10 15.76 -11.46
C LEU A 89 10.37 15.97 -10.62
N GLN A 90 11.13 17.03 -10.89
CA GLN A 90 12.34 17.35 -10.13
C GLN A 90 12.03 17.69 -8.66
N THR A 91 10.81 18.13 -8.37
CA THR A 91 10.37 18.55 -7.04
C THR A 91 10.11 17.36 -6.10
N ILE A 92 9.73 16.19 -6.63
CA ILE A 92 9.42 15.00 -5.82
C ILE A 92 10.05 13.76 -6.46
N PRO A 93 11.06 13.14 -5.81
CA PRO A 93 11.73 11.97 -6.37
C PRO A 93 10.75 10.80 -6.51
N GLY A 94 10.77 10.15 -7.69
CA GLY A 94 9.97 8.97 -7.99
C GLY A 94 8.53 9.26 -8.45
N VAL A 95 8.16 10.54 -8.62
CA VAL A 95 6.90 10.92 -9.27
C VAL A 95 7.15 11.13 -10.76
N THR A 96 6.36 10.46 -11.59
CA THR A 96 6.37 10.62 -13.04
C THR A 96 5.03 11.13 -13.55
N ILE A 97 5.08 11.94 -14.60
CA ILE A 97 3.91 12.41 -15.35
C ILE A 97 4.07 11.93 -16.79
N GLN A 98 3.01 11.36 -17.34
CA GLN A 98 2.86 11.06 -18.76
C GLN A 98 1.60 11.74 -19.26
N ILE A 99 1.68 12.33 -20.45
CA ILE A 99 0.55 13.01 -21.09
C ILE A 99 0.27 12.22 -22.38
N TYR A 100 -0.98 12.16 -22.80
CA TYR A 100 -1.45 11.52 -24.02
C TYR A 100 -2.48 12.44 -24.67
N GLY A 101 -2.39 12.62 -25.99
CA GLY A 101 -3.30 13.43 -26.79
C GLY A 101 -3.60 12.77 -28.15
N PRO A 102 -4.50 13.33 -28.97
CA PRO A 102 -5.01 12.68 -30.17
C PRO A 102 -3.97 12.50 -31.28
N SER A 103 -3.10 13.48 -31.50
CA SER A 103 -1.96 13.40 -32.44
C SER A 103 -0.66 12.87 -31.84
N GLY A 104 -0.68 12.49 -30.56
CA GLY A 104 0.51 12.16 -29.80
C GLY A 104 0.49 12.88 -28.45
N ALA A 105 1.39 12.43 -27.59
CA ALA A 105 1.47 12.81 -26.19
C ALA A 105 2.10 14.20 -25.96
N THR A 106 1.52 15.20 -26.60
CA THR A 106 1.94 16.60 -26.59
C THR A 106 0.74 17.48 -26.29
N CYS A 107 0.90 18.46 -25.40
CA CYS A 107 -0.10 19.50 -25.16
C CYS A 107 -0.09 20.51 -26.33
N LEU A 108 -0.46 20.07 -27.53
CA LEU A 108 -0.48 20.91 -28.72
C LEU A 108 -1.68 21.86 -28.69
N TYR A 109 -1.42 23.12 -29.06
CA TYR A 109 -2.37 24.24 -29.09
C TYR A 109 -3.55 24.04 -30.06
N SER A 110 -3.41 23.21 -31.09
CA SER A 110 -4.39 23.14 -32.19
C SER A 110 -5.27 21.89 -32.19
N GLU A 111 -5.33 21.15 -31.09
CA GLU A 111 -6.06 19.88 -31.02
C GLU A 111 -7.26 19.95 -30.09
N SER A 112 -8.20 19.02 -30.33
CA SER A 112 -9.33 18.74 -29.44
C SER A 112 -8.89 18.69 -27.97
N SER A 113 -9.75 19.14 -27.05
CA SER A 113 -9.53 19.12 -25.59
C SER A 113 -9.36 17.71 -24.99
N ASP A 114 -9.35 16.67 -25.84
CA ASP A 114 -9.15 15.27 -25.54
C ASP A 114 -7.72 14.98 -25.05
N TYR A 115 -7.40 15.42 -23.84
CA TYR A 115 -6.13 15.12 -23.19
C TYR A 115 -6.32 14.08 -22.10
N ARG A 116 -5.38 13.15 -22.02
CA ARG A 116 -5.24 12.18 -20.95
C ARG A 116 -3.90 12.39 -20.25
N THR A 117 -3.92 12.56 -18.94
CA THR A 117 -2.69 12.63 -18.13
C THR A 117 -2.63 11.45 -17.17
N VAL A 118 -1.42 10.94 -16.94
CA VAL A 118 -1.15 9.79 -16.07
C VAL A 118 -0.03 10.18 -15.12
N GLY A 119 -0.37 10.27 -13.84
CA GLY A 119 0.61 10.43 -12.78
C GLY A 119 0.95 9.06 -12.19
N SER A 120 2.22 8.84 -11.88
CA SER A 120 2.71 7.59 -11.30
C SER A 120 3.65 7.85 -10.13
N TYR A 121 3.47 7.11 -9.05
CA TYR A 121 4.33 7.17 -7.85
C TYR A 121 4.42 5.80 -7.18
N ASN A 122 5.64 5.32 -6.92
CA ASN A 122 5.90 4.04 -6.23
C ASN A 122 5.10 2.84 -6.79
N GLY A 123 4.94 2.77 -8.12
CA GLY A 123 4.24 1.67 -8.80
C GLY A 123 2.71 1.80 -8.84
N ILE A 124 2.15 2.90 -8.33
CA ILE A 124 0.73 3.23 -8.44
C ILE A 124 0.55 4.34 -9.47
N SER A 125 -0.28 4.07 -10.47
CA SER A 125 -0.59 5.01 -11.55
C SER A 125 -2.06 5.40 -11.54
N ARG A 126 -2.34 6.68 -11.76
CA ARG A 126 -3.70 7.22 -11.85
C ARG A 126 -3.79 8.13 -13.07
N SER A 127 -4.91 8.04 -13.79
CA SER A 127 -5.14 8.84 -14.98
C SER A 127 -6.33 9.77 -14.84
N LEU A 128 -6.22 10.95 -15.44
CA LEU A 128 -7.28 11.93 -15.59
C LEU A 128 -7.47 12.20 -17.08
N GLU A 129 -8.72 12.34 -17.50
CA GLU A 129 -9.10 12.50 -18.91
C GLU A 129 -10.14 13.62 -18.98
N VAL A 130 -9.95 14.52 -19.94
CA VAL A 130 -10.91 15.57 -20.30
C VAL A 130 -11.32 15.30 -21.74
N PHE A 131 -12.63 15.35 -22.01
CA PHE A 131 -13.23 15.23 -23.34
C PHE A 131 -13.80 16.61 -23.71
#